data_AF-A0A356TEJ0-F1
#
_entry.id   AF-A0A356TEJ0-F1
#
_cell.length_a   1.000
_cell.length_b   1.000
_cell.length_c   1.000
_cell.angle_alpha   90.00
_cell.angle_beta   90.00
_cell.angle_gamma   90.00
#
_symmetry.space_group_name_H-M   'P 1'
#
loop_
_entity.id
_entity.type
_entity.pdbx_description
1 polymer ?
#
loop_
_entity_poly.entity_id
_entity_poly.type
_entity_poly.pdbx_seq_one_letter_code
_entity_poly.pdbx_strand_id
1 'polypeptide(L)'
;MLYFGYGSNLCAVDFARWCEARGHARVGVRPVGVGWLPDHEVVFHYHSRARRGGALSVRPRRGSSVPGVLYEVDAAGWVALDDKEGAPDFYARVAKDAITEAGDEVRVTTYEVVEARRQASHVPPTEEYVETVRRGLAAHALPDDQVVAAARSLRTPPLPRAIFVYGTLMRGQLREPCLGRYAPERWEPARARGRLVHLGAYPGLLPDERAEVRGELVTLGDPGDALRELDEIEDFLGYGREGSLYRRVVTRAHTARGAELAWTYRYLGDGTVIPSGDWRSV
;
A
#
# COMPACT_ATOMS: atom_id res chain seq x y z
N MET A 1 5.72 18.86 -2.82
CA MET A 1 6.13 17.60 -2.15
C MET A 1 4.90 16.95 -1.57
N LEU A 2 4.68 15.65 -1.83
CA LEU A 2 3.50 14.95 -1.32
C LEU A 2 3.72 14.46 0.11
N TYR A 3 2.68 14.54 0.93
CA TYR A 3 2.61 13.91 2.26
C TYR A 3 1.77 12.63 2.19
N PHE A 4 2.25 11.53 2.74
CA PHE A 4 1.47 10.30 2.91
C PHE A 4 1.03 10.16 4.37
N GLY A 5 -0.27 10.32 4.62
CA GLY A 5 -0.89 10.11 5.92
C GLY A 5 -1.48 8.71 6.05
N TYR A 6 -1.20 8.05 7.18
CA TYR A 6 -1.73 6.71 7.51
C TYR A 6 -2.29 6.60 8.94
N GLY A 7 -2.22 7.70 9.71
CA GLY A 7 -2.62 7.76 11.11
C GLY A 7 -3.72 8.79 11.36
N SER A 8 -3.68 9.48 12.51
CA SER A 8 -4.76 10.42 12.90
C SER A 8 -4.96 11.60 11.94
N ASN A 9 -3.96 11.94 11.11
CA ASN A 9 -4.09 13.00 10.09
C ASN A 9 -5.06 12.64 8.95
N LEU A 10 -5.47 11.37 8.85
CA LEU A 10 -6.57 10.95 7.98
C LEU A 10 -7.92 11.58 8.39
N CYS A 11 -8.09 11.91 9.67
CA CYS A 11 -9.32 12.51 10.17
C CYS A 11 -9.25 14.04 10.08
N ALA A 12 -9.84 14.61 9.02
CA ALA A 12 -9.85 16.05 8.77
C ALA A 12 -10.40 16.86 9.96
N VAL A 13 -11.41 16.33 10.67
CA VAL A 13 -11.99 16.98 11.86
C VAL A 13 -11.00 17.01 13.03
N ASP A 14 -10.26 15.91 13.29
CA ASP A 14 -9.24 15.89 14.35
C ASP A 14 -8.07 16.83 14.01
N PHE A 15 -7.65 16.86 12.75
CA PHE A 15 -6.59 17.75 12.29
C PHE A 15 -7.00 19.23 12.37
N ALA A 16 -8.20 19.59 11.93
CA ALA A 16 -8.71 20.96 12.00
C ALA A 16 -8.84 21.45 13.45
N ARG A 17 -9.43 20.63 14.34
CA ARG A 17 -9.53 20.93 15.77
C ARG A 17 -8.16 21.13 16.42
N TRP A 18 -7.18 20.30 16.05
CA TRP A 18 -5.81 20.44 16.55
C TRP A 18 -5.17 21.75 16.06
N CYS A 19 -5.33 22.11 14.79
CA CYS A 19 -4.81 23.36 14.24
C CYS A 19 -5.39 24.59 14.94
N GLU A 20 -6.72 24.62 15.13
CA GLU A 20 -7.42 25.71 15.84
C GLU A 20 -6.91 25.86 17.27
N ALA A 21 -6.82 24.75 18.02
CA ALA A 21 -6.34 24.76 19.40
C ALA A 21 -4.86 25.20 19.55
N ARG A 22 -4.08 25.14 18.48
CA ARG A 22 -2.65 25.50 18.44
C ARG A 22 -2.37 26.81 17.70
N GLY A 23 -3.40 27.51 17.23
CA GLY A 23 -3.25 28.78 16.52
C GLY A 23 -2.68 28.66 15.10
N HIS A 24 -2.72 27.46 14.50
CA HIS A 24 -2.34 27.28 13.10
C HIS A 24 -3.47 27.75 12.18
N ALA A 25 -3.31 28.94 11.60
CA ALA A 25 -4.29 29.53 10.68
C ALA A 25 -3.94 29.26 9.21
N ARG A 26 -4.96 29.05 8.36
CA ARG A 26 -4.83 28.90 6.89
C ARG A 26 -3.86 27.78 6.46
N VAL A 27 -3.90 26.64 7.15
CA VAL A 27 -3.09 25.46 6.81
C VAL A 27 -3.60 24.79 5.53
N GLY A 28 -2.74 24.65 4.52
CA GLY A 28 -3.04 23.88 3.32
C GLY A 28 -2.53 22.44 3.41
N VAL A 29 -3.40 21.51 3.83
CA VAL A 29 -3.19 20.05 3.74
C VAL A 29 -4.38 19.46 2.99
N ARG A 30 -4.23 19.26 1.68
CA ARG A 30 -5.33 18.91 0.78
C ARG A 30 -5.17 17.48 0.25
N PRO A 31 -6.16 16.59 0.45
CA PRO A 31 -6.09 15.24 -0.10
C PRO A 31 -6.12 15.28 -1.63
N VAL A 32 -5.28 14.47 -2.27
CA VAL A 32 -5.20 14.34 -3.73
C VAL A 32 -5.48 12.93 -4.23
N GLY A 33 -5.47 11.93 -3.36
CA GLY A 33 -5.83 10.55 -3.69
C GLY A 33 -5.53 9.58 -2.56
N VAL A 34 -6.02 8.36 -2.69
CA VAL A 34 -5.62 7.25 -1.81
C VAL A 34 -4.41 6.52 -2.39
N GLY A 35 -3.69 5.82 -1.53
CA GLY A 35 -2.58 4.97 -1.94
C GLY A 35 -2.15 4.01 -0.86
N TRP A 36 -1.08 3.30 -1.15
CA TRP A 36 -0.52 2.26 -0.30
C TRP A 36 0.97 2.49 -0.10
N LEU A 37 1.43 2.39 1.15
CA LEU A 37 2.85 2.31 1.45
C LEU A 37 3.25 0.82 1.40
N PRO A 38 3.91 0.36 0.33
CA PRO A 38 4.17 -1.06 0.12
C PRO A 38 5.29 -1.58 1.02
N ASP A 39 5.27 -2.88 1.30
CA ASP A 39 6.21 -3.58 2.18
C ASP A 39 6.30 -2.98 3.59
N HIS A 40 5.18 -2.49 4.10
CA HIS A 40 5.06 -1.97 5.46
C HIS A 40 3.82 -2.53 6.17
N GLU A 41 3.86 -2.48 7.49
CA GLU A 41 2.70 -2.67 8.37
C GLU A 41 2.65 -1.59 9.44
N VAL A 42 1.44 -1.32 9.95
CA VAL A 42 1.20 -0.44 11.09
C VAL A 42 1.60 -1.11 12.40
N VAL A 43 2.11 -0.31 13.34
CA VAL A 43 2.56 -0.78 14.65
C VAL A 43 2.35 0.30 15.73
N PHE A 44 2.10 -0.15 16.95
CA PHE A 44 2.06 0.69 18.15
C PHE A 44 3.25 0.37 19.06
N HIS A 45 4.33 1.15 18.94
CA HIS A 45 5.59 0.96 19.67
C HIS A 45 6.09 2.26 20.30
N TYR A 46 5.21 3.25 20.46
CA TYR A 46 5.54 4.55 21.02
C TYR A 46 4.37 5.08 21.85
N HIS A 47 4.67 5.51 23.08
CA HIS A 47 3.70 6.14 23.97
C HIS A 47 3.64 7.66 23.73
N SER A 48 2.54 8.12 23.15
CA SER A 48 2.23 9.54 23.01
C SER A 48 1.61 10.09 24.29
N ARG A 49 2.23 11.13 24.87
CA ARG A 49 1.64 11.87 26.00
C ARG A 49 0.32 12.54 25.61
N ALA A 50 0.26 13.10 24.40
CA ALA A 50 -0.94 13.80 23.90
C ALA A 50 -2.13 12.85 23.69
N ARG A 51 -1.87 11.62 23.21
CA ARG A 51 -2.92 10.60 23.00
C ARG A 51 -3.15 9.69 24.21
N ARG A 52 -2.35 9.85 25.28
CA ARG A 52 -2.37 9.04 26.51
C ARG A 52 -2.30 7.53 26.24
N GLY A 53 -1.49 7.13 25.27
CA GLY A 53 -1.36 5.74 24.84
C GLY A 53 -0.49 5.59 23.60
N GLY A 54 -0.53 4.38 23.02
CA GLY A 54 0.12 4.05 21.76
C GLY A 54 -0.28 4.98 20.62
N ALA A 55 0.70 5.53 19.91
CA ALA A 55 0.47 6.22 18.63
C ALA A 55 1.02 5.40 17.47
N LEU A 56 0.38 5.55 16.31
CA LEU A 56 0.70 4.77 15.12
C LEU A 56 2.06 5.13 14.56
N SER A 57 2.74 4.13 14.05
CA SER A 57 3.93 4.23 13.23
C SER A 57 3.91 3.08 12.23
N VAL A 58 4.88 3.04 11.32
CA VAL A 58 5.05 1.93 10.37
C VAL A 58 6.38 1.24 10.57
N ARG A 59 6.45 -0.03 10.16
CA ARG A 59 7.70 -0.80 10.07
C ARG A 59 7.70 -1.68 8.83
N PRO A 60 8.87 -2.11 8.32
CA PRO A 60 8.94 -2.99 7.16
C PRO A 60 8.23 -4.32 7.38
N ARG A 61 7.42 -4.73 6.39
CA ARG A 61 6.85 -6.08 6.26
C ARG A 61 6.51 -6.35 4.79
N ARG A 62 7.34 -7.16 4.13
CA ARG A 62 7.15 -7.56 2.74
C ARG A 62 5.79 -8.24 2.53
N GLY A 63 5.12 -7.90 1.43
CA GLY A 63 3.83 -8.47 1.04
C GLY A 63 2.62 -7.93 1.79
N SER A 64 2.84 -6.97 2.69
CA SER A 64 1.79 -6.10 3.21
C SER A 64 1.99 -4.69 2.71
N SER A 65 0.93 -3.90 2.72
CA SER A 65 0.98 -2.47 2.51
C SER A 65 0.08 -1.76 3.52
N VAL A 66 0.44 -0.53 3.85
CA VAL A 66 -0.37 0.32 4.73
C VAL A 66 -1.23 1.23 3.85
N PRO A 67 -2.57 1.16 3.95
CA PRO A 67 -3.44 2.08 3.23
C PRO A 67 -3.34 3.48 3.83
N GLY A 68 -3.42 4.50 2.98
CA GLY A 68 -3.35 5.88 3.41
C GLY A 68 -3.78 6.87 2.32
N VAL A 69 -3.57 8.14 2.60
CA VAL A 69 -3.98 9.25 1.73
C VAL A 69 -2.77 10.09 1.38
N LEU A 70 -2.66 10.44 0.11
CA LEU A 70 -1.70 11.40 -0.40
C LEU A 70 -2.28 12.81 -0.27
N TYR A 71 -1.47 13.74 0.22
CA TYR A 71 -1.82 15.14 0.38
C TYR A 71 -0.82 16.04 -0.35
N GLU A 72 -1.33 17.07 -0.99
CA GLU A 72 -0.56 18.27 -1.28
C GLU A 72 -0.51 19.15 -0.04
N VAL A 73 0.69 19.64 0.30
CA VAL A 73 0.93 20.39 1.52
C VAL A 73 1.70 21.66 1.20
N ASP A 74 1.17 22.81 1.63
CA ASP A 74 1.83 24.10 1.55
C ASP A 74 2.83 24.33 2.70
N ALA A 75 3.53 25.46 2.68
CA ALA A 75 4.53 25.76 3.70
C ALA A 75 3.93 25.82 5.13
N ALA A 76 2.73 26.39 5.27
CA ALA A 76 2.05 26.48 6.57
C ALA A 76 1.59 25.10 7.08
N GLY A 77 1.15 24.23 6.18
CA GLY A 77 0.78 22.86 6.50
C GLY A 77 1.96 22.00 6.91
N TRP A 78 3.13 22.20 6.33
CA TRP A 78 4.35 21.53 6.79
C TRP A 78 4.74 21.94 8.21
N VAL A 79 4.61 23.24 8.56
CA VAL A 79 4.83 23.72 9.92
C VAL A 79 3.82 23.11 10.89
N ALA A 80 2.54 23.07 10.53
CA ALA A 80 1.49 22.48 11.37
C ALA A 80 1.68 20.97 11.57
N LEU A 81 2.06 20.23 10.51
CA LEU A 81 2.35 18.80 10.60
C LEU A 81 3.58 18.55 11.49
N ASP A 82 4.66 19.32 11.36
CA ASP A 82 5.84 19.16 12.21
C ASP A 82 5.54 19.38 13.69
N ASP A 83 4.79 20.43 14.03
CA ASP A 83 4.39 20.71 15.41
C ASP A 83 3.44 19.60 15.93
N LYS A 84 2.52 19.10 15.11
CA LYS A 84 1.62 18.00 15.50
C LYS A 84 2.35 16.70 15.78
N GLU A 85 3.32 16.35 14.93
CA GLU A 85 4.09 15.12 15.03
C GLU A 85 5.26 15.24 16.03
N GLY A 86 5.51 16.44 16.57
CA GLY A 86 6.64 16.71 17.45
C GLY A 86 7.97 16.48 16.74
N ALA A 87 8.04 16.84 15.46
CA ALA A 87 9.21 16.61 14.64
C ALA A 87 10.33 17.61 14.95
N PRO A 88 11.60 17.18 14.91
CA PRO A 88 12.08 15.82 14.59
C PRO A 88 12.22 14.88 15.81
N ASP A 89 11.90 15.32 17.03
CA ASP A 89 12.29 14.64 18.28
C ASP A 89 11.42 13.43 18.68
N PHE A 90 10.21 13.35 18.15
CA PHE A 90 9.27 12.25 18.39
C PHE A 90 9.02 11.44 17.13
N TYR A 91 8.71 12.15 16.04
CA TYR A 91 8.62 11.60 14.70
C TYR A 91 9.59 12.33 13.78
N ALA A 92 10.28 11.60 12.92
CA ALA A 92 11.07 12.19 11.84
C ALA A 92 10.28 12.18 10.53
N ARG A 93 10.48 13.21 9.70
CA ARG A 93 10.10 13.15 8.29
C ARG A 93 10.98 12.12 7.58
N VAL A 94 10.36 11.16 6.90
CA VAL A 94 11.05 10.11 6.13
C VAL A 94 10.51 10.10 4.71
N ALA A 95 11.41 10.08 3.73
CA ALA A 95 11.04 9.89 2.34
C ALA A 95 10.74 8.41 2.06
N LYS A 96 9.62 8.14 1.42
CA LYS A 96 9.14 6.80 1.04
C LYS A 96 8.59 6.83 -0.37
N ASP A 97 8.36 5.64 -0.91
CA ASP A 97 7.76 5.44 -2.21
C ASP A 97 6.40 4.78 -1.99
N ALA A 98 5.32 5.48 -2.36
CA ALA A 98 3.94 4.99 -2.23
C ALA A 98 3.39 4.60 -3.60
N ILE A 99 2.41 3.70 -3.60
CA ILE A 99 1.67 3.29 -4.79
C ILE A 99 0.33 4.01 -4.79
N THR A 100 0.00 4.73 -5.86
CA THR A 100 -1.30 5.39 -6.03
C THR A 100 -2.40 4.38 -6.40
N GLU A 101 -3.68 4.78 -6.31
CA GLU A 101 -4.80 3.97 -6.82
C GLU A 101 -4.64 3.56 -8.29
N ALA A 102 -4.01 4.42 -9.10
CA ALA A 102 -3.71 4.14 -10.50
C ALA A 102 -2.58 3.11 -10.68
N GLY A 103 -1.86 2.74 -9.62
CA GLY A 103 -0.73 1.83 -9.63
C GLY A 103 0.63 2.50 -9.90
N ASP A 104 0.69 3.83 -9.88
CA ASP A 104 1.94 4.57 -10.08
C ASP A 104 2.75 4.66 -8.78
N GLU A 105 4.07 4.52 -8.90
CA GLU A 105 4.99 4.77 -7.79
C GLU A 105 5.27 6.28 -7.68
N VAL A 106 5.07 6.84 -6.49
CA VAL A 106 5.29 8.27 -6.22
C VAL A 106 6.09 8.48 -4.94
N ARG A 107 7.07 9.40 -5.01
CA ARG A 107 7.87 9.81 -3.86
C ARG A 107 7.03 10.66 -2.90
N VAL A 108 6.95 10.24 -1.64
CA VAL A 108 6.19 10.90 -0.58
C VAL A 108 7.06 11.15 0.65
N THR A 109 6.72 12.17 1.42
CA THR A 109 7.19 12.30 2.80
C THR A 109 6.12 11.72 3.73
N THR A 110 6.55 10.96 4.73
CA THR A 110 5.70 10.51 5.83
C THR A 110 6.41 10.71 7.17
N TYR A 111 5.74 10.41 8.28
CA TYR A 111 6.33 10.51 9.61
C TYR A 111 6.54 9.10 10.18
N GLU A 112 7.68 8.84 10.79
CA GLU A 112 7.93 7.62 11.55
C GLU A 112 8.48 7.98 12.93
N VAL A 113 8.08 7.22 13.96
CA VAL A 113 8.66 7.34 15.30
C VAL A 113 10.18 7.17 15.22
N VAL A 114 10.92 8.12 15.78
CA VAL A 114 12.39 8.06 15.83
C VAL A 114 12.87 6.90 16.70
N GLU A 115 13.99 6.29 16.33
CA GLU A 115 14.52 5.08 16.98
C GLU A 115 14.62 5.22 18.50
N ALA A 116 15.14 6.36 18.99
CA ALA A 116 15.29 6.65 20.43
C ALA A 116 13.97 6.69 21.23
N ARG A 117 12.81 6.75 20.56
CA ARG A 117 11.48 6.78 21.18
C ARG A 117 10.72 5.45 21.03
N ARG A 118 11.25 4.51 20.24
CA ARG A 118 10.65 3.19 20.02
C ARG A 118 10.77 2.34 21.29
N GLN A 119 9.69 1.66 21.63
CA GLN A 119 9.65 0.68 22.72
C GLN A 119 9.70 -0.71 22.12
N ALA A 120 10.41 -1.64 22.79
CA ALA A 120 10.53 -3.01 22.32
C ALA A 120 9.19 -3.77 22.36
N SER A 121 8.33 -3.43 23.31
CA SER A 121 7.01 -4.03 23.48
C SER A 121 5.91 -3.19 22.84
N HIS A 122 4.81 -3.86 22.49
CA HIS A 122 3.56 -3.21 22.09
C HIS A 122 3.10 -2.19 23.14
N VAL A 123 2.71 -0.99 22.67
CA VAL A 123 2.15 0.08 23.50
C VAL A 123 0.67 0.22 23.15
N PRO A 124 -0.27 -0.22 24.02
CA PRO A 124 -1.70 -0.14 23.70
C PRO A 124 -2.16 1.29 23.41
N PRO A 125 -2.84 1.55 22.28
CA PRO A 125 -3.52 2.81 22.05
C PRO A 125 -4.79 2.94 22.90
N THR A 126 -5.27 4.17 23.05
CA THR A 126 -6.62 4.40 23.59
C THR A 126 -7.67 4.07 22.53
N GLU A 127 -8.85 3.64 22.96
CA GLU A 127 -9.98 3.39 22.04
C GLU A 127 -10.36 4.65 21.24
N GLU A 128 -10.33 5.82 21.88
CA GLU A 128 -10.57 7.12 21.25
C GLU A 128 -9.58 7.40 20.09
N TYR A 129 -8.29 7.07 20.28
CA TYR A 129 -7.28 7.25 19.24
C TYR A 129 -7.51 6.29 18.07
N VAL A 130 -7.80 5.01 18.36
CA VAL A 130 -8.11 4.02 17.32
C VAL A 130 -9.32 4.46 16.51
N GLU A 131 -10.41 4.88 17.16
CA GLU A 131 -11.62 5.34 16.48
C GLU A 131 -11.38 6.59 15.62
N THR A 132 -10.50 7.49 16.05
CA THR A 132 -10.08 8.64 15.23
C THR A 132 -9.43 8.19 13.92
N VAL A 133 -8.54 7.20 13.97
CA VAL A 133 -7.87 6.66 12.77
C VAL A 133 -8.88 5.92 11.89
N ARG A 134 -9.74 5.08 12.48
CA ARG A 134 -10.77 4.32 11.75
C ARG A 134 -11.73 5.24 11.02
N ARG A 135 -12.17 6.34 11.64
CA ARG A 135 -13.00 7.36 11.00
C ARG A 135 -12.29 8.00 9.81
N GLY A 136 -11.00 8.29 9.94
CA GLY A 136 -10.19 8.79 8.84
C GLY A 136 -10.12 7.81 7.66
N LEU A 137 -9.81 6.54 7.93
CA LEU A 137 -9.79 5.48 6.91
C LEU A 137 -11.17 5.32 6.24
N ALA A 138 -12.24 5.26 7.02
CA ALA A 138 -13.61 5.11 6.52
C ALA A 138 -14.05 6.30 5.64
N ALA A 139 -13.66 7.54 5.98
CA ALA A 139 -13.94 8.72 5.16
C ALA A 139 -13.30 8.66 3.77
N HIS A 140 -12.30 7.81 3.58
CA HIS A 140 -11.60 7.57 2.32
C HIS A 140 -11.87 6.16 1.74
N ALA A 141 -12.87 5.44 2.26
CA ALA A 141 -13.20 4.07 1.87
C ALA A 141 -12.01 3.08 1.95
N LEU A 142 -11.13 3.30 2.92
CA LEU A 142 -9.96 2.45 3.19
C LEU A 142 -10.24 1.44 4.31
N PRO A 143 -9.68 0.22 4.23
CA PRO A 143 -9.88 -0.80 5.25
C PRO A 143 -9.13 -0.46 6.55
N ASP A 144 -9.68 -0.88 7.68
CA ASP A 144 -9.15 -0.61 9.03
C ASP A 144 -8.66 -1.86 9.78
N ASP A 145 -8.75 -3.05 9.17
CA ASP A 145 -8.40 -4.34 9.78
C ASP A 145 -6.99 -4.36 10.38
N GLN A 146 -6.02 -3.75 9.68
CA GLN A 146 -4.63 -3.66 10.16
C GLN A 146 -4.51 -2.85 11.45
N VAL A 147 -5.20 -1.71 11.54
CA VAL A 147 -5.17 -0.84 12.73
C VAL A 147 -5.87 -1.53 13.89
N VAL A 148 -7.01 -2.18 13.64
CA VAL A 148 -7.75 -2.96 14.66
C VAL A 148 -6.91 -4.11 15.20
N ALA A 149 -6.24 -4.87 14.33
CA ALA A 149 -5.35 -5.96 14.74
C ALA A 149 -4.14 -5.43 15.53
N ALA A 150 -3.45 -4.40 15.01
CA ALA A 150 -2.27 -3.82 15.65
C ALA A 150 -2.58 -3.25 17.04
N ALA A 151 -3.73 -2.61 17.22
CA ALA A 151 -4.15 -2.04 18.51
C ALA A 151 -4.35 -3.10 19.61
N ARG A 152 -4.59 -4.36 19.21
CA ARG A 152 -4.77 -5.52 20.10
C ARG A 152 -3.51 -6.38 20.19
N SER A 153 -2.36 -5.89 19.71
CA SER A 153 -1.11 -6.64 19.59
C SER A 153 -1.25 -7.96 18.78
N LEU A 154 -2.22 -8.03 17.86
CA LEU A 154 -2.40 -9.15 16.96
C LEU A 154 -1.55 -8.98 15.70
N ARG A 155 -1.25 -10.09 15.03
CA ARG A 155 -0.60 -10.06 13.71
C ARG A 155 -1.51 -9.32 12.73
N THR A 156 -1.00 -8.26 12.11
CA THR A 156 -1.80 -7.49 11.15
C THR A 156 -2.09 -8.36 9.90
N PRO A 157 -3.31 -8.35 9.37
CA PRO A 157 -3.58 -9.03 8.10
C PRO A 157 -2.82 -8.33 6.95
N PRO A 158 -2.21 -9.09 6.02
CA PRO A 158 -1.57 -8.48 4.86
C PRO A 158 -2.61 -7.83 3.97
N LEU A 159 -2.26 -6.70 3.37
CA LEU A 159 -3.10 -6.00 2.40
C LEU A 159 -2.27 -5.62 1.16
N PRO A 160 -2.65 -6.03 -0.05
CA PRO A 160 -3.55 -7.14 -0.36
C PRO A 160 -2.97 -8.51 0.00
N ARG A 161 -3.86 -9.51 0.15
CA ARG A 161 -3.50 -10.94 0.29
C ARG A 161 -3.37 -11.65 -1.06
N ALA A 162 -3.99 -11.08 -2.08
CA ALA A 162 -4.11 -11.69 -3.39
C ALA A 162 -3.03 -11.18 -4.35
N ILE A 163 -2.70 -12.01 -5.33
CA ILE A 163 -1.79 -11.71 -6.43
C ILE A 163 -2.54 -11.98 -7.73
N PHE A 164 -2.65 -10.96 -8.58
CA PHE A 164 -3.21 -11.08 -9.93
C PHE A 164 -2.10 -11.43 -10.92
N VAL A 165 -2.23 -12.60 -11.55
CA VAL A 165 -1.30 -13.12 -12.56
C VAL A 165 -1.99 -13.25 -13.91
N TYR A 166 -1.26 -12.96 -14.98
CA TYR A 166 -1.84 -12.81 -16.33
C TYR A 166 -0.99 -13.44 -17.44
N GLY A 167 0.00 -14.25 -17.05
CA GLY A 167 1.00 -14.81 -17.98
C GLY A 167 1.53 -16.15 -17.52
N THR A 168 2.85 -16.31 -17.56
CA THR A 168 3.54 -17.58 -17.26
C THR A 168 3.32 -18.13 -15.84
N LEU A 169 2.80 -17.31 -14.92
CA LEU A 169 2.47 -17.68 -13.54
C LEU A 169 1.04 -18.26 -13.39
N MET A 170 0.20 -18.19 -14.43
CA MET A 170 -1.17 -18.75 -14.39
C MET A 170 -1.16 -20.29 -14.36
N ARG A 171 -2.27 -20.89 -13.92
CA ARG A 171 -2.47 -22.34 -13.91
C ARG A 171 -2.17 -22.97 -15.27
N GLY A 172 -1.38 -24.05 -15.25
CA GLY A 172 -0.95 -24.80 -16.43
C GLY A 172 0.19 -24.16 -17.21
N GLN A 173 0.73 -23.01 -16.77
CA GLN A 173 1.88 -22.36 -17.40
C GLN A 173 3.19 -22.73 -16.69
N LEU A 174 4.32 -22.50 -17.37
CA LEU A 174 5.66 -22.92 -16.92
C LEU A 174 6.01 -22.50 -15.48
N ARG A 175 5.61 -21.30 -15.04
CA ARG A 175 5.97 -20.74 -13.73
C ARG A 175 4.85 -20.88 -12.69
N GLU A 176 3.75 -21.57 -13.00
CA GLU A 176 2.68 -21.90 -12.03
C GLU A 176 3.22 -22.44 -10.69
N PRO A 177 4.23 -23.35 -10.65
CA PRO A 177 4.72 -23.92 -9.39
C PRO A 177 5.37 -22.89 -8.45
N CYS A 178 5.73 -21.70 -8.94
CA CYS A 178 6.28 -20.61 -8.13
C CYS A 178 5.23 -20.04 -7.17
N LEU A 179 3.94 -20.17 -7.51
CA LEU A 179 2.83 -19.82 -6.62
C LEU A 179 2.17 -21.05 -6.00
N GLY A 180 2.07 -22.16 -6.75
CA GLY A 180 1.45 -23.40 -6.26
C GLY A 180 2.07 -23.95 -4.98
N ARG A 181 3.39 -23.83 -4.82
CA ARG A 181 4.13 -24.28 -3.63
C ARG A 181 3.74 -23.57 -2.33
N TYR A 182 3.15 -22.38 -2.41
CA TYR A 182 2.69 -21.60 -1.25
C TYR A 182 1.28 -21.97 -0.80
N ALA A 183 0.73 -23.08 -1.31
CA ALA A 183 -0.59 -23.62 -1.00
C ALA A 183 -1.70 -22.54 -1.00
N PRO A 184 -2.02 -21.95 -2.17
CA PRO A 184 -3.03 -20.91 -2.25
C PRO A 184 -4.39 -21.34 -1.70
N GLU A 185 -5.00 -20.48 -0.89
CA GLU A 185 -6.34 -20.69 -0.35
C GLU A 185 -7.39 -20.65 -1.47
N ARG A 186 -7.14 -19.79 -2.47
CA ARG A 186 -7.97 -19.66 -3.67
C ARG A 186 -7.11 -19.39 -4.89
N TRP A 187 -7.59 -19.89 -6.02
CA TRP A 187 -7.01 -19.64 -7.33
C TRP A 187 -8.12 -19.68 -8.36
N GLU A 188 -8.56 -18.51 -8.80
CA GLU A 188 -9.78 -18.36 -9.61
C GLU A 188 -9.56 -17.43 -10.81
N PRO A 189 -10.32 -17.59 -11.91
CA PRO A 189 -10.29 -16.65 -13.02
C PRO A 189 -10.61 -15.23 -12.58
N ALA A 190 -9.87 -14.26 -13.12
CA ALA A 190 -10.02 -12.86 -12.78
C ALA A 190 -9.72 -11.95 -13.98
N ARG A 191 -10.12 -10.68 -13.85
CA ARG A 191 -9.87 -9.61 -14.82
C ARG A 191 -9.31 -8.39 -14.11
N ALA A 192 -8.40 -7.67 -14.76
CA ALA A 192 -7.91 -6.38 -14.26
C ALA A 192 -7.79 -5.37 -15.39
N ARG A 193 -7.82 -4.08 -15.06
CA ARG A 193 -7.58 -3.00 -16.04
C ARG A 193 -6.13 -3.01 -16.49
N GLY A 194 -5.95 -2.81 -17.79
CA GLY A 194 -4.65 -2.74 -18.43
C GLY A 194 -4.67 -3.32 -19.84
N ARG A 195 -3.54 -3.16 -20.53
CA ARG A 195 -3.32 -3.72 -21.85
C ARG A 195 -2.18 -4.72 -21.79
N LEU A 196 -2.39 -5.87 -22.41
CA LEU A 196 -1.38 -6.93 -22.46
C LEU A 196 -0.51 -6.77 -23.71
N VAL A 197 0.80 -6.93 -23.55
CA VAL A 197 1.78 -6.93 -24.64
C VAL A 197 2.60 -8.21 -24.65
N HIS A 198 3.06 -8.61 -25.83
CA HIS A 198 3.88 -9.79 -26.06
C HIS A 198 5.37 -9.42 -26.04
N LEU A 199 6.16 -10.06 -25.18
CA LEU A 199 7.61 -9.84 -25.05
C LEU A 199 8.45 -11.04 -25.50
N GLY A 200 7.84 -11.99 -26.23
CA GLY A 200 8.47 -13.23 -26.63
C GLY A 200 7.96 -14.39 -25.76
N ALA A 201 8.77 -14.84 -24.81
CA ALA A 201 8.43 -15.99 -23.97
C ALA A 201 7.43 -15.67 -22.84
N TYR A 202 7.10 -14.40 -22.62
CA TYR A 202 6.25 -13.94 -21.53
C TYR A 202 5.52 -12.63 -21.90
N PRO A 203 4.38 -12.31 -21.24
CA PRO A 203 3.65 -11.08 -21.49
C PRO A 203 4.05 -9.94 -20.55
N GLY A 204 3.78 -8.71 -20.96
CA GLY A 204 3.84 -7.51 -20.12
C GLY A 204 2.45 -6.90 -19.91
N LEU A 205 2.17 -6.39 -18.71
CA LEU A 205 0.98 -5.59 -18.41
C LEU A 205 1.33 -4.10 -18.42
N LEU A 206 0.67 -3.34 -19.29
CA LEU A 206 0.77 -1.88 -19.37
C LEU A 206 -0.50 -1.22 -18.80
N PRO A 207 -0.40 0.00 -18.23
CA PRO A 207 -1.57 0.75 -17.75
C PRO A 207 -2.50 1.12 -18.92
N ASP A 208 -3.79 0.83 -18.76
CA ASP A 208 -4.85 1.20 -19.69
C ASP A 208 -6.19 1.10 -18.96
N GLU A 209 -6.92 2.21 -18.86
CA GLU A 209 -8.20 2.26 -18.12
C GLU A 209 -9.36 1.65 -18.91
N ARG A 210 -9.23 1.52 -20.24
CA ARG A 210 -10.30 1.07 -21.13
C ARG A 210 -10.16 -0.40 -21.47
N ALA A 211 -8.93 -0.88 -21.61
CA ALA A 211 -8.64 -2.28 -21.87
C ALA A 211 -8.77 -3.15 -20.61
N GLU A 212 -8.91 -4.44 -20.82
CA GLU A 212 -9.02 -5.44 -19.77
C GLU A 212 -8.11 -6.63 -20.09
N VAL A 213 -7.40 -7.12 -19.07
CA VAL A 213 -6.55 -8.30 -19.13
C VAL A 213 -7.23 -9.45 -18.40
N ARG A 214 -7.27 -10.61 -19.05
CA ARG A 214 -7.70 -11.88 -18.47
C ARG A 214 -6.53 -12.53 -17.76
N GLY A 215 -6.78 -12.95 -16.53
CA GLY A 215 -5.79 -13.60 -15.70
C GLY A 215 -6.45 -14.43 -14.63
N GLU A 216 -5.74 -14.60 -13.52
CA GLU A 216 -6.17 -15.36 -12.37
C GLU A 216 -5.79 -14.61 -11.09
N LEU A 217 -6.65 -14.73 -10.09
CA LEU A 217 -6.43 -14.19 -8.76
C LEU A 217 -6.03 -15.33 -7.82
N VAL A 218 -4.82 -15.25 -7.29
CA VAL A 218 -4.24 -16.21 -6.35
C VAL A 218 -4.26 -15.61 -4.96
N THR A 219 -5.03 -16.18 -4.02
CA THR A 219 -5.11 -15.68 -2.64
C THR A 219 -4.26 -16.52 -1.71
N LEU A 220 -3.38 -15.87 -0.94
CA LEU A 220 -2.49 -16.51 0.02
C LEU A 220 -2.86 -16.13 1.47
N GLY A 221 -2.45 -16.98 2.41
CA GLY A 221 -2.45 -16.67 3.85
C GLY A 221 -1.61 -15.43 4.16
N ASP A 222 -0.38 -15.44 3.64
CA ASP A 222 0.55 -14.32 3.65
C ASP A 222 1.38 -14.34 2.36
N PRO A 223 1.37 -13.27 1.54
CA PRO A 223 2.05 -13.29 0.26
C PRO A 223 3.53 -12.91 0.34
N GLY A 224 4.09 -12.60 1.52
CA GLY A 224 5.43 -12.03 1.65
C GLY A 224 6.55 -12.88 1.05
N ASP A 225 6.54 -14.20 1.28
CA ASP A 225 7.54 -15.11 0.72
C ASP A 225 7.35 -15.32 -0.79
N ALA A 226 6.11 -15.52 -1.22
CA ALA A 226 5.78 -15.67 -2.64
C ALA A 226 6.21 -14.43 -3.44
N LEU A 227 5.93 -13.24 -2.91
CA LEU A 227 6.34 -11.99 -3.54
C LEU A 227 7.85 -11.79 -3.57
N ARG A 228 8.62 -12.36 -2.64
CA ARG A 228 10.09 -12.37 -2.74
C ARG A 228 10.56 -13.17 -3.95
N GLU A 229 10.01 -14.36 -4.15
CA GLU A 229 10.35 -15.19 -5.31
C GLU A 229 9.87 -14.53 -6.62
N LEU A 230 8.67 -13.95 -6.64
CA LEU A 230 8.15 -13.26 -7.82
C LEU A 230 8.96 -11.99 -8.15
N ASP A 231 9.50 -11.27 -7.17
CA ASP A 231 10.35 -10.11 -7.43
C ASP A 231 11.62 -10.49 -8.21
N GLU A 232 12.20 -11.67 -7.94
CA GLU A 232 13.35 -12.19 -8.67
C GLU A 232 12.97 -12.61 -10.10
N ILE A 233 11.79 -13.23 -10.26
CA ILE A 233 11.27 -13.69 -11.56
C ILE A 233 10.96 -12.52 -12.49
N GLU A 234 10.36 -11.46 -11.94
CA GLU A 234 9.87 -10.29 -12.67
C GLU A 234 10.92 -9.16 -12.70
N ASP A 235 12.13 -9.42 -12.21
CA ASP A 235 13.24 -8.46 -12.12
C ASP A 235 12.79 -7.12 -11.50
N PHE A 236 12.07 -7.22 -10.37
CA PHE A 236 11.67 -6.08 -9.57
C PHE A 236 12.73 -5.81 -8.50
N LEU A 237 13.55 -4.79 -8.75
CA LEU A 237 14.60 -4.40 -7.84
C LEU A 237 14.07 -3.71 -6.58
N GLY A 238 12.77 -3.51 -6.37
CA GLY A 238 12.25 -2.79 -5.21
C GLY A 238 11.92 -1.31 -5.49
N TYR A 239 11.11 -0.73 -4.61
CA TYR A 239 10.64 0.65 -4.76
C TYR A 239 11.79 1.66 -4.61
N GLY A 240 11.71 2.76 -5.36
CA GLY A 240 12.73 3.80 -5.43
C GLY A 240 14.00 3.40 -6.18
N ARG A 241 14.11 2.18 -6.71
CA ARG A 241 15.24 1.72 -7.53
C ARG A 241 14.91 1.78 -9.03
N GLU A 242 15.88 2.28 -9.79
CA GLU A 242 15.91 2.24 -11.25
C GLU A 242 16.36 0.85 -11.74
N GLY A 243 16.05 0.54 -13.00
CA GLY A 243 16.54 -0.69 -13.67
C GLY A 243 15.64 -1.92 -13.55
N SER A 244 14.52 -1.86 -12.81
CA SER A 244 13.56 -2.97 -12.79
C SER A 244 12.94 -3.21 -14.16
N LEU A 245 12.69 -4.46 -14.53
CA LEU A 245 11.94 -4.81 -15.75
C LEU A 245 10.43 -4.61 -15.53
N TYR A 246 9.95 -5.06 -14.37
CA TYR A 246 8.59 -4.85 -13.92
C TYR A 246 8.55 -4.07 -12.60
N ARG A 247 7.45 -3.37 -12.38
CA ARG A 247 7.11 -2.72 -11.13
C ARG A 247 6.01 -3.50 -10.42
N ARG A 248 6.23 -3.89 -9.16
CA ARG A 248 5.15 -4.44 -8.34
C ARG A 248 4.21 -3.31 -7.93
N VAL A 249 2.92 -3.46 -8.22
CA VAL A 249 1.88 -2.46 -7.95
C VAL A 249 0.67 -3.11 -7.29
N VAL A 250 -0.22 -2.28 -6.75
CA VAL A 250 -1.56 -2.70 -6.31
C VAL A 250 -2.54 -2.41 -7.43
N THR A 251 -3.41 -3.36 -7.73
CA THR A 251 -4.50 -3.21 -8.70
C THR A 251 -5.80 -3.75 -8.12
N ARG A 252 -6.93 -3.38 -8.73
CA ARG A 252 -8.22 -4.00 -8.46
C ARG A 252 -8.47 -5.10 -9.49
N ALA A 253 -8.63 -6.33 -9.01
CA ALA A 253 -8.97 -7.49 -9.83
C ALA A 253 -10.43 -7.89 -9.57
N HIS A 254 -11.13 -8.27 -10.64
CA HIS A 254 -12.53 -8.65 -10.63
C HIS A 254 -12.67 -10.15 -10.87
N THR A 255 -13.30 -10.85 -9.93
CA THR A 255 -13.67 -12.27 -10.08
C THR A 255 -15.19 -12.40 -10.08
N ALA A 256 -15.70 -13.62 -10.21
CA ALA A 256 -17.14 -13.90 -10.05
C ALA A 256 -17.68 -13.56 -8.65
N ARG A 257 -16.81 -13.47 -7.63
CA ARG A 257 -17.18 -13.14 -6.24
C ARG A 257 -17.17 -11.65 -5.94
N GLY A 258 -16.60 -10.83 -6.83
CA GLY A 258 -16.50 -9.38 -6.66
C GLY A 258 -15.11 -8.85 -6.98
N ALA A 259 -14.89 -7.59 -6.58
CA ALA A 259 -13.61 -6.91 -6.77
C ALA A 259 -12.75 -7.02 -5.52
N GLU A 260 -11.47 -7.36 -5.68
CA GLU A 260 -10.49 -7.47 -4.60
C GLU A 260 -9.23 -6.70 -4.98
N LEU A 261 -8.53 -6.13 -3.99
CA LEU A 261 -7.18 -5.60 -4.20
C LEU A 261 -6.21 -6.76 -4.36
N ALA A 262 -5.26 -6.60 -5.29
CA ALA A 262 -4.26 -7.60 -5.59
C ALA A 262 -2.91 -6.95 -5.90
N TRP A 263 -1.84 -7.61 -5.49
CA TRP A 263 -0.51 -7.35 -6.03
C TRP A 263 -0.48 -7.78 -7.49
N THR A 264 0.21 -7.04 -8.35
CA THR A 264 0.52 -7.47 -9.71
C THR A 264 1.81 -6.82 -10.16
N TYR A 265 2.34 -7.26 -11.30
CA TYR A 265 3.54 -6.69 -11.90
C TYR A 265 3.14 -5.92 -13.14
N ARG A 266 3.64 -4.68 -13.30
CA ARG A 266 3.47 -3.88 -14.51
C ARG A 266 4.79 -3.77 -15.24
N TYR A 267 4.74 -4.00 -16.53
CA TYR A 267 5.92 -3.90 -17.38
C TYR A 267 6.30 -2.43 -17.57
N LEU A 268 7.59 -2.12 -17.56
CA LEU A 268 8.11 -0.74 -17.68
C LEU A 268 8.59 -0.36 -19.09
N GLY A 269 8.56 -1.29 -20.05
CA GLY A 269 8.95 -1.05 -21.44
C GLY A 269 7.75 -0.96 -22.40
N ASP A 270 8.02 -1.23 -23.68
CA ASP A 270 7.02 -1.33 -24.74
C ASP A 270 6.96 -2.74 -25.35
N GLY A 271 5.90 -3.03 -26.09
CA GLY A 271 5.73 -4.35 -26.70
C GLY A 271 4.57 -4.40 -27.68
N THR A 272 4.47 -5.52 -28.39
CA THR A 272 3.39 -5.73 -29.36
C THR A 272 2.10 -6.07 -28.62
N VAL A 273 1.05 -5.30 -28.82
CA VAL A 273 -0.24 -5.49 -28.14
C VAL A 273 -0.84 -6.86 -28.47
N ILE A 274 -1.33 -7.55 -27.43
CA ILE A 274 -2.17 -8.75 -27.54
C ILE A 274 -3.63 -8.28 -27.49
N PRO A 275 -4.35 -8.19 -28.64
CA PRO A 275 -5.65 -7.51 -28.68
C PRO A 275 -6.75 -8.19 -27.86
N SER A 276 -6.64 -9.50 -27.64
CA SER A 276 -7.58 -10.28 -26.84
C SER A 276 -7.49 -9.98 -25.33
N GLY A 277 -6.38 -9.38 -24.88
CA GLY A 277 -6.05 -9.24 -23.46
C GLY A 277 -5.83 -10.59 -22.75
N ASP A 278 -5.62 -11.69 -23.47
CA ASP A 278 -5.51 -13.04 -22.92
C ASP A 278 -4.23 -13.72 -23.41
N TRP A 279 -3.28 -13.94 -22.49
CA TRP A 279 -2.03 -14.64 -22.80
C TRP A 279 -2.25 -16.05 -23.35
N ARG A 280 -3.33 -16.74 -22.95
CA ARG A 280 -3.62 -18.11 -23.41
C ARG A 280 -4.09 -18.18 -24.86
N SER A 281 -4.38 -17.04 -25.47
CA SER A 281 -4.78 -16.96 -26.88
C SER A 281 -3.61 -16.78 -27.84
N VAL A 282 -2.37 -16.74 -27.32
CA VAL A 282 -1.13 -16.53 -28.08
C VAL A 282 -0.32 -17.81 -28.15
#